data_AF-A0A2P5VZG3-F1
#
_entry.id   AF-A0A2P5VZG3-F1
#
_cell.length_a   1.000
_cell.length_b   1.000
_cell.length_c   1.000
_cell.angle_alpha   90.00
_cell.angle_beta   90.00
_cell.angle_gamma   90.00
#
_symmetry.space_group_name_H-M   'P 1'
#
loop_
_entity.id
_entity.type
_entity.pdbx_description
1 polymer ?
#
loop_
_entity_poly.entity_id
_entity_poly.type
_entity_poly.pdbx_seq_one_letter_code
_entity_poly.pdbx_strand_id
1 'polypeptide(L)'
;MKLDPHKNKFMDDFLSKGQRCVYIASDGGRVCRPLVIADKGISRIKEHHMKELLDGVRTFDDFLSDGLIEYLDVNEENNALIALYEGEATPETTHIEIEPFTILGVIAGLIPYPHHNQSPRNTYQLCRMDTLLYLLVYPQRPLLTTRTIELVGYDKLGAGQNATVAVISYSGYDIEDAIVMNKSSLDRGFGRCIVMKKSSNVIQKYENGATDRILRPQRTGPGSEKMQILDDDGIASPGEIIRPNDSLLNKEVPIHTRGTRVSSDSLPDSAYKPARQSYKGPEGESCVVDRVSLSTDRNGNLSVKFLIRHTRRPELGDKFSSRHGQKGVCGIIIQQEDFPFSERGICPDLIMNPHGFPSRMTVGKMIELLGGKAGVSCGRFHYGSAFGEPSGHADKVETISETLVKHGFCYNGKDFIYSGFSAYYPSPSPLFLKVEAYCSYQDT
;
A
#
# COMPACT_ATOMS: atom_id res chain seq x y z
N MET A 1 24.23 -32.86 -21.26
CA MET A 1 25.35 -32.20 -21.97
C MET A 1 25.35 -30.73 -21.55
N LYS A 2 25.59 -30.44 -20.28
CA LYS A 2 25.76 -29.09 -19.69
C LYS A 2 26.52 -29.29 -18.38
N LEU A 3 27.85 -29.32 -18.47
CA LEU A 3 28.80 -29.52 -17.37
C LEU A 3 30.10 -28.75 -17.67
N ASP A 4 30.00 -27.59 -18.33
CA ASP A 4 31.17 -26.76 -18.63
C ASP A 4 31.19 -25.53 -17.69
N PRO A 5 32.09 -25.49 -16.69
CA PRO A 5 32.22 -24.36 -15.76
C PRO A 5 32.71 -23.07 -16.44
N HIS A 6 33.05 -23.09 -17.73
CA HIS A 6 33.48 -21.91 -18.49
C HIS A 6 32.36 -21.22 -19.28
N LYS A 7 31.12 -21.71 -19.22
CA LYS A 7 30.01 -21.15 -19.97
C LYS A 7 29.41 -19.92 -19.28
N ASN A 8 29.08 -18.89 -20.06
CA ASN A 8 28.49 -17.66 -19.54
C ASN A 8 27.13 -17.96 -18.90
N LYS A 9 26.89 -17.48 -17.66
CA LYS A 9 25.69 -17.70 -16.85
C LYS A 9 24.36 -17.28 -17.52
N PHE A 10 24.46 -16.51 -18.60
CA PHE A 10 23.33 -15.97 -19.34
C PHE A 10 23.14 -16.61 -20.72
N MET A 11 23.88 -17.67 -21.04
CA MET A 11 23.78 -18.37 -22.33
C MET A 11 22.81 -19.53 -22.19
N ASP A 12 21.78 -19.53 -23.03
CA ASP A 12 20.71 -20.54 -23.03
C ASP A 12 20.96 -21.59 -24.12
N ASP A 13 20.70 -22.86 -23.80
CA ASP A 13 20.65 -23.96 -24.75
C ASP A 13 19.33 -24.74 -24.65
N PHE A 14 18.57 -24.72 -25.73
CA PHE A 14 17.33 -25.47 -25.87
C PHE A 14 17.49 -26.63 -26.87
N LEU A 15 17.06 -27.83 -26.48
CA LEU A 15 17.10 -29.01 -27.36
C LEU A 15 15.71 -29.30 -27.93
N SER A 16 15.55 -29.06 -29.23
CA SER A 16 14.35 -29.46 -29.96
C SER A 16 14.49 -30.91 -30.46
N LYS A 17 13.97 -31.87 -29.68
CA LYS A 17 14.00 -33.29 -30.05
C LYS A 17 13.28 -33.58 -31.38
N GLY A 18 12.19 -32.86 -31.66
CA GLY A 18 11.40 -33.03 -32.88
C GLY A 18 12.15 -32.60 -34.15
N GLN A 19 12.89 -31.50 -34.07
CA GLN A 19 13.67 -30.98 -35.21
C GLN A 19 15.13 -31.46 -35.21
N ARG A 20 15.56 -32.18 -34.16
CA ARG A 20 16.93 -32.64 -33.94
C ARG A 20 17.96 -31.50 -34.05
N CYS A 21 17.62 -30.34 -33.48
CA CYS A 21 18.49 -29.17 -33.45
C CYS A 21 18.70 -28.68 -32.00
N VAL A 22 19.83 -28.01 -31.80
CA VAL A 22 20.16 -27.29 -30.57
C VAL A 22 20.07 -25.81 -30.90
N TYR A 23 19.20 -25.12 -30.18
CA TYR A 23 19.11 -23.66 -30.21
C TYR A 23 19.98 -23.10 -29.11
N ILE A 24 20.73 -22.06 -29.44
CA ILE A 24 21.60 -21.37 -28.48
C ILE A 24 21.24 -19.90 -28.54
N ALA A 25 20.81 -19.35 -27.40
CA ALA A 25 20.45 -17.94 -27.27
C ALA A 25 21.42 -17.21 -26.34
N SER A 26 21.85 -16.02 -26.78
CA SER A 26 22.76 -15.13 -26.05
C SER A 26 22.37 -13.66 -26.20
N ASP A 27 21.15 -13.41 -26.68
CA ASP A 27 20.56 -12.08 -26.78
C ASP A 27 20.16 -11.54 -25.40
N GLY A 28 20.11 -10.21 -25.31
CA GLY A 28 19.67 -9.50 -24.11
C GLY A 28 18.15 -9.29 -24.11
N GLY A 29 17.57 -9.18 -22.91
CA GLY A 29 16.13 -8.94 -22.72
C GLY A 29 15.28 -10.18 -22.47
N ARG A 30 15.90 -11.36 -22.40
CA ARG A 30 15.23 -12.60 -21.98
C ARG A 30 14.87 -12.56 -20.50
N VAL A 31 13.70 -13.09 -20.18
CA VAL A 31 13.26 -13.28 -18.80
C VAL A 31 13.67 -14.68 -18.39
N CYS A 32 14.49 -14.77 -17.35
CA CYS A 32 14.95 -16.04 -16.80
C CYS A 32 14.52 -16.14 -15.34
N ARG A 33 14.25 -17.37 -14.88
CA ARG A 33 13.96 -17.66 -13.47
C ARG A 33 15.08 -18.50 -12.86
N PRO A 34 15.55 -18.17 -11.64
CA PRO A 34 16.54 -19.00 -10.95
C PRO A 34 15.88 -20.23 -10.33
N LEU A 35 16.46 -21.40 -10.54
CA LEU A 35 16.01 -22.68 -9.97
C LEU A 35 17.18 -23.45 -9.36
N VAL A 36 16.90 -24.26 -8.34
CA VAL A 36 17.91 -25.14 -7.75
C VAL A 36 18.14 -26.32 -8.67
N ILE A 37 19.39 -26.62 -9.00
CA ILE A 37 19.73 -27.79 -9.82
C ILE A 37 19.57 -29.06 -8.95
N ALA A 38 18.90 -30.07 -9.50
CA ALA A 38 18.76 -31.38 -8.89
C ALA A 38 19.41 -32.47 -9.72
N ASP A 39 20.32 -33.24 -9.12
CA ASP A 39 20.92 -34.41 -9.75
C ASP A 39 20.13 -35.66 -9.36
N LYS A 40 19.40 -36.24 -10.31
CA LYS A 40 18.53 -37.40 -10.08
C LYS A 40 17.54 -37.15 -8.92
N GLY A 41 16.92 -35.97 -8.91
CA GLY A 41 15.98 -35.55 -7.86
C GLY A 41 16.61 -35.13 -6.53
N ILE A 42 17.94 -35.14 -6.41
CA ILE A 42 18.62 -34.70 -5.19
C ILE A 42 19.12 -33.28 -5.38
N SER A 43 18.68 -32.34 -4.54
CA SER A 43 19.15 -30.96 -4.55
C SER A 43 20.68 -30.88 -4.44
N ARG A 44 21.31 -30.07 -5.30
CA ARG A 44 22.74 -29.76 -5.17
C ARG A 44 23.04 -28.84 -3.99
N ILE A 45 22.08 -28.03 -3.56
CA ILE A 45 22.21 -27.20 -2.38
C ILE A 45 22.12 -28.11 -1.14
N LYS A 46 23.10 -27.98 -0.25
CA LYS A 46 23.22 -28.76 0.99
C LYS A 46 23.25 -27.82 2.18
N GLU A 47 23.04 -28.36 3.38
CA GLU A 47 23.00 -27.59 4.62
C GLU A 47 24.26 -26.73 4.84
N HIS A 48 25.45 -27.24 4.51
CA HIS A 48 26.69 -26.47 4.62
C HIS A 48 26.74 -25.27 3.67
N HIS A 49 26.20 -25.37 2.45
CA HIS A 49 26.07 -24.23 1.53
C HIS A 49 25.19 -23.14 2.14
N MET A 50 24.08 -23.53 2.78
CA MET A 50 23.17 -22.60 3.45
C MET A 50 23.81 -21.95 4.67
N LYS A 51 24.61 -22.70 5.42
CA LYS A 51 25.38 -22.16 6.55
C LYS A 51 26.41 -21.13 6.09
N GLU A 52 27.17 -21.43 5.03
CA GLU A 52 28.14 -20.49 4.45
C GLU A 52 27.48 -19.22 3.89
N LEU A 53 26.27 -19.34 3.33
CA LEU A 53 25.46 -18.19 2.90
C LEU A 53 25.02 -17.33 4.10
N LEU A 54 24.57 -17.96 5.20
CA LEU A 54 24.16 -17.27 6.43
C LEU A 54 25.33 -16.57 7.13
N ASP A 55 26.50 -17.21 7.15
CA ASP A 55 27.73 -16.66 7.73
C ASP A 55 28.36 -15.56 6.84
N GLY A 56 27.80 -15.32 5.65
CA GLY A 56 28.29 -14.32 4.69
C GLY A 56 29.58 -14.73 3.97
N VAL A 57 29.93 -16.01 4.00
CA VAL A 57 31.10 -16.59 3.32
C VAL A 57 30.84 -16.76 1.83
N ARG A 58 29.60 -17.10 1.46
CA ARG A 58 29.12 -17.17 0.07
C ARG A 58 28.01 -16.16 -0.18
N THR A 59 27.89 -15.78 -1.44
CA THR A 59 26.82 -14.95 -2.00
C THR A 59 25.97 -15.77 -2.98
N PHE A 60 24.84 -15.20 -3.42
CA PHE A 60 23.99 -15.82 -4.45
C PHE A 60 24.75 -16.04 -5.77
N ASP A 61 25.68 -15.14 -6.13
CA ASP A 61 26.48 -15.27 -7.33
C ASP A 61 27.48 -16.43 -7.28
N ASP A 62 27.93 -16.81 -6.08
CA ASP A 62 28.76 -17.99 -5.87
C ASP A 62 27.95 -19.27 -6.13
N PHE A 63 26.68 -19.32 -5.73
CA PHE A 63 25.79 -20.46 -5.98
C PHE A 63 25.57 -20.68 -7.49
N LEU A 64 25.51 -19.60 -8.27
CA LEU A 64 25.47 -19.67 -9.73
C LEU A 64 26.81 -20.16 -10.32
N SER A 65 27.94 -19.67 -9.79
CA SER A 65 29.28 -20.06 -10.28
C SER A 65 29.59 -21.52 -9.99
N ASP A 66 29.14 -22.01 -8.84
CA ASP A 66 29.34 -23.39 -8.38
C ASP A 66 28.36 -24.38 -9.04
N GLY A 67 27.42 -23.90 -9.87
CA GLY A 67 26.42 -24.73 -10.52
C GLY A 67 25.45 -25.38 -9.54
N LEU A 68 25.08 -24.65 -8.48
CA LEU A 68 24.03 -25.03 -7.52
C LEU A 68 22.66 -24.51 -7.94
N ILE A 69 22.63 -23.32 -8.57
CA ILE A 69 21.45 -22.66 -9.12
C ILE A 69 21.68 -22.43 -10.61
N GLU A 70 20.63 -22.57 -11.42
CA GLU A 70 20.62 -22.26 -12.85
C GLU A 70 19.53 -21.23 -13.16
N TYR A 71 19.81 -20.30 -14.06
CA TYR A 71 18.79 -19.45 -14.67
C TYR A 71 18.23 -20.17 -15.88
N LEU A 72 16.95 -20.52 -15.85
CA LEU A 72 16.25 -21.07 -17.02
C LEU A 72 15.42 -20.01 -17.70
N ASP A 73 15.45 -19.98 -19.03
CA ASP A 73 14.52 -19.21 -19.84
C ASP A 73 13.29 -20.03 -20.27
N VAL A 74 12.34 -19.38 -20.93
CA VAL A 74 11.06 -19.99 -21.35
C VAL A 74 11.25 -21.21 -22.28
N ASN A 75 12.29 -21.21 -23.11
CA ASN A 75 12.59 -22.33 -24.01
C ASN A 75 13.22 -23.49 -23.23
N GLU A 76 14.23 -23.20 -22.42
CA GLU A 76 14.91 -24.18 -21.56
C GLU A 76 13.96 -24.90 -20.60
N GLU A 77 12.99 -24.17 -20.05
CA GLU A 77 11.96 -24.73 -19.17
C GLU A 77 11.16 -25.85 -19.84
N ASN A 78 10.98 -25.84 -21.17
CA ASN A 78 10.30 -26.94 -21.89
C ASN A 78 11.10 -28.25 -21.87
N ASN A 79 12.39 -28.21 -21.53
CA ASN A 79 13.24 -29.38 -21.36
C ASN A 79 13.49 -29.73 -19.88
N ALA A 80 12.97 -28.96 -18.93
CA ALA A 80 13.16 -29.18 -17.51
C ALA A 80 11.95 -29.90 -16.88
N LEU A 81 12.23 -30.77 -15.90
CA LEU A 81 11.21 -31.30 -14.99
C LEU A 81 11.44 -30.66 -13.62
N ILE A 82 10.59 -29.70 -13.27
CA ILE A 82 10.71 -28.87 -12.08
C ILE A 82 9.80 -29.41 -10.97
N ALA A 83 10.35 -29.78 -9.82
CA ALA A 83 9.57 -30.11 -8.63
C ALA A 83 9.27 -28.85 -7.81
N LEU A 84 8.06 -28.75 -7.25
CA LEU A 84 7.66 -27.60 -6.43
C LEU A 84 8.28 -27.62 -5.03
N TYR A 85 8.43 -28.81 -4.47
CA TYR A 85 9.05 -29.03 -3.17
C TYR A 85 10.10 -30.14 -3.28
N GLU A 86 11.14 -30.07 -2.47
CA GLU A 86 12.20 -31.08 -2.44
C GLU A 86 11.66 -32.50 -2.14
N GLY A 87 10.62 -32.61 -1.29
CA GLY A 87 9.97 -33.88 -0.97
C GLY A 87 9.18 -34.52 -2.12
N GLU A 88 8.89 -33.77 -3.19
CA GLU A 88 8.17 -34.24 -4.39
C GLU A 88 9.12 -34.58 -5.54
N ALA A 89 10.43 -34.40 -5.36
CA ALA A 89 11.42 -34.66 -6.40
C ALA A 89 11.54 -36.16 -6.72
N THR A 90 11.59 -36.47 -8.01
CA THR A 90 11.77 -37.83 -8.54
C THR A 90 13.15 -37.98 -9.17
N PRO A 91 13.63 -39.21 -9.47
CA PRO A 91 14.91 -39.39 -10.16
C PRO A 91 15.00 -38.71 -11.54
N GLU A 92 13.88 -38.34 -12.14
CA GLU A 92 13.79 -37.62 -13.42
C GLU A 92 13.79 -36.10 -13.25
N THR A 93 13.54 -35.61 -12.03
CA THR A 93 13.51 -34.18 -11.70
C THR A 93 14.88 -33.57 -11.96
N THR A 94 14.90 -32.52 -12.76
CA THR A 94 16.13 -31.79 -13.14
C THR A 94 16.35 -30.55 -12.30
N HIS A 95 15.25 -29.91 -11.84
CA HIS A 95 15.28 -28.68 -11.08
C HIS A 95 14.25 -28.69 -9.95
N ILE A 96 14.49 -27.90 -8.92
CA ILE A 96 13.58 -27.70 -7.80
C ILE A 96 13.31 -26.21 -7.66
N GLU A 97 12.03 -25.85 -7.48
CA GLU A 97 11.59 -24.49 -7.21
C GLU A 97 12.21 -24.01 -5.89
N ILE A 98 12.69 -22.76 -5.84
CA ILE A 98 13.27 -22.22 -4.61
C ILE A 98 12.17 -22.07 -3.57
N GLU A 99 11.06 -21.45 -3.97
CA GLU A 99 9.86 -21.33 -3.16
C GLU A 99 8.65 -20.94 -4.03
N PRO A 100 7.50 -21.65 -3.93
CA PRO A 100 6.38 -21.44 -4.85
C PRO A 100 5.72 -20.05 -4.80
N PHE A 101 5.82 -19.31 -3.69
CA PHE A 101 5.21 -17.96 -3.62
C PHE A 101 5.88 -16.94 -4.56
N THR A 102 7.08 -17.24 -5.06
CA THR A 102 7.84 -16.37 -5.97
C THR A 102 7.17 -16.20 -7.34
N ILE A 103 6.21 -17.07 -7.68
CA ILE A 103 5.34 -16.90 -8.85
C ILE A 103 4.50 -15.61 -8.78
N LEU A 104 4.25 -15.10 -7.58
CA LEU A 104 3.48 -13.88 -7.36
C LEU A 104 4.40 -12.65 -7.45
N GLY A 105 3.93 -11.63 -8.15
CA GLY A 105 4.56 -10.31 -8.09
C GLY A 105 4.46 -9.67 -6.70
N VAL A 106 5.20 -8.58 -6.49
CA VAL A 106 5.30 -7.89 -5.20
C VAL A 106 3.95 -7.60 -4.57
N ILE A 107 3.01 -7.00 -5.31
CA ILE A 107 1.71 -6.59 -4.76
C ILE A 107 0.82 -7.81 -4.44
N ALA A 108 0.87 -8.85 -5.27
CA ALA A 108 0.11 -10.08 -5.04
C ALA A 108 0.62 -10.85 -3.81
N GLY A 109 1.94 -10.83 -3.56
CA GLY A 109 2.53 -11.43 -2.37
C GLY A 109 2.25 -10.69 -1.05
N LEU A 110 1.67 -9.47 -1.08
CA LEU A 110 1.21 -8.78 0.13
C LEU A 110 -0.09 -9.37 0.68
N ILE A 111 -0.87 -10.05 -0.17
CA ILE A 111 -2.13 -10.67 0.19
C ILE A 111 -1.82 -11.97 0.94
N PRO A 112 -2.31 -12.15 2.18
CA PRO A 112 -2.10 -13.40 2.89
C PRO A 112 -3.04 -14.49 2.35
N TYR A 113 -2.57 -15.73 2.32
CA TYR A 113 -3.33 -16.89 1.83
C TYR A 113 -4.07 -16.62 0.50
N PRO A 114 -3.39 -16.08 -0.53
CA PRO A 114 -4.06 -15.69 -1.77
C PRO A 114 -4.63 -16.90 -2.52
N HIS A 115 -4.07 -18.10 -2.30
CA HIS A 115 -4.54 -19.39 -2.83
C HIS A 115 -5.87 -19.86 -2.22
N HIS A 116 -6.31 -19.26 -1.11
CA HIS A 116 -7.63 -19.51 -0.51
C HIS A 116 -8.71 -18.53 -1.01
N ASN A 117 -8.38 -17.60 -1.90
CA ASN A 117 -9.34 -16.66 -2.48
C ASN A 117 -9.63 -16.98 -3.95
N GLN A 118 -10.80 -16.56 -4.43
CA GLN A 118 -11.05 -16.55 -5.87
C GLN A 118 -10.12 -15.56 -6.58
N SER A 119 -9.55 -15.97 -7.72
CA SER A 119 -8.58 -15.20 -8.51
C SER A 119 -8.98 -13.72 -8.78
N PRO A 120 -10.23 -13.39 -9.20
CA PRO A 120 -10.62 -12.00 -9.45
C PRO A 120 -10.46 -11.07 -8.22
N ARG A 121 -10.59 -11.61 -7.00
CA ARG A 121 -10.45 -10.83 -5.76
C ARG A 121 -9.02 -10.41 -5.50
N ASN A 122 -8.06 -11.29 -5.80
CA ASN A 122 -6.66 -10.96 -5.71
C ASN A 122 -6.31 -9.85 -6.73
N THR A 123 -6.88 -9.89 -7.94
CA THR A 123 -6.66 -8.86 -8.96
C THR A 123 -7.20 -7.49 -8.58
N TYR A 124 -8.36 -7.40 -7.91
CA TYR A 124 -8.94 -6.11 -7.50
C TYR A 124 -8.06 -5.30 -6.54
N GLN A 125 -7.14 -5.97 -5.83
CA GLN A 125 -6.19 -5.33 -4.92
C GLN A 125 -5.03 -4.64 -5.68
N LEU A 126 -4.73 -5.06 -6.92
CA LEU A 126 -3.53 -4.66 -7.67
C LEU A 126 -3.65 -3.29 -8.37
N CYS A 127 -4.86 -2.76 -8.53
CA CYS A 127 -5.11 -1.58 -9.36
C CYS A 127 -5.46 -0.33 -8.53
N ARG A 128 -4.48 0.50 -8.15
CA ARG A 128 -4.71 1.89 -7.72
C ARG A 128 -3.58 2.83 -8.16
N MET A 129 -3.94 3.98 -8.73
CA MET A 129 -3.07 5.12 -9.00
C MET A 129 -3.79 6.37 -8.47
N ASP A 130 -3.14 7.16 -7.61
CA ASP A 130 -3.70 8.41 -7.07
C ASP A 130 -2.73 9.58 -7.29
N THR A 131 -3.29 10.75 -7.61
CA THR A 131 -2.55 12.02 -7.89
C THR A 131 -2.25 12.81 -6.60
N LEU A 132 -2.94 12.51 -5.50
CA LEU A 132 -2.81 13.14 -4.19
C LEU A 132 -1.99 12.25 -3.26
N LEU A 133 -1.16 12.86 -2.42
CA LEU A 133 -0.38 12.13 -1.41
C LEU A 133 -1.16 12.08 -0.10
N TYR A 134 -1.51 10.86 0.32
CA TYR A 134 -2.09 10.56 1.62
C TYR A 134 -1.04 9.91 2.51
N LEU A 135 -0.81 10.49 3.69
CA LEU A 135 0.08 9.93 4.70
C LEU A 135 -0.75 9.53 5.92
N LEU A 136 -0.80 8.25 6.21
CA LEU A 136 -1.45 7.75 7.41
C LEU A 136 -0.70 8.24 8.66
N VAL A 137 -1.42 8.71 9.68
CA VAL A 137 -0.78 9.26 10.89
C VAL A 137 -0.12 8.17 11.74
N TYR A 138 -0.77 7.00 11.85
CA TYR A 138 -0.27 5.88 12.64
C TYR A 138 -0.23 4.60 11.80
N PRO A 139 0.69 4.48 10.83
CA PRO A 139 0.86 3.23 10.09
C PRO A 139 1.30 2.11 11.02
N GLN A 140 0.79 0.91 10.81
CA GLN A 140 1.12 -0.28 11.58
C GLN A 140 1.60 -1.40 10.66
N ARG A 141 2.44 -2.29 11.21
CA ARG A 141 2.82 -3.53 10.56
C ARG A 141 1.63 -4.52 10.61
N PRO A 142 1.34 -5.27 9.52
CA PRO A 142 0.35 -6.35 9.54
C PRO A 142 0.68 -7.39 10.61
N LEU A 143 -0.32 -7.80 11.39
CA LEU A 143 -0.16 -8.86 12.39
C LEU A 143 0.06 -10.24 11.76
N LEU A 144 -0.59 -10.48 10.61
CA LEU A 144 -0.37 -11.66 9.79
C LEU A 144 0.43 -11.24 8.54
N THR A 145 1.70 -11.58 8.53
CA THR A 145 2.66 -11.15 7.51
C THR A 145 2.85 -12.22 6.44
N THR A 146 3.46 -11.84 5.32
CA THR A 146 3.97 -12.80 4.32
C THR A 146 5.49 -12.64 4.23
N ARG A 147 6.19 -13.63 3.68
CA ARG A 147 7.63 -13.50 3.40
C ARG A 147 7.91 -12.38 2.40
N THR A 148 7.02 -12.16 1.44
CA THR A 148 7.13 -11.06 0.48
C THR A 148 7.14 -9.69 1.17
N ILE A 149 6.34 -9.49 2.23
CA ILE A 149 6.34 -8.24 3.01
C ILE A 149 7.74 -7.95 3.59
N GLU A 150 8.42 -8.96 4.13
CA GLU A 150 9.74 -8.82 4.74
C GLU A 150 10.84 -8.63 3.68
N LEU A 151 10.77 -9.38 2.57
CA LEU A 151 11.73 -9.29 1.47
C LEU A 151 11.71 -7.92 0.79
N VAL A 152 10.52 -7.31 0.67
CA VAL A 152 10.35 -5.98 0.06
C VAL A 152 10.60 -4.86 1.09
N GLY A 153 10.62 -5.18 2.39
CA GLY A 153 10.72 -4.19 3.46
C GLY A 153 9.42 -3.39 3.67
N TYR A 154 8.28 -3.95 3.28
CA TYR A 154 6.96 -3.34 3.44
C TYR A 154 6.55 -3.25 4.92
N ASP A 155 7.12 -4.09 5.78
CA ASP A 155 6.96 -4.02 7.23
C ASP A 155 7.59 -2.77 7.87
N LYS A 156 8.60 -2.17 7.21
CA LYS A 156 9.24 -0.92 7.65
C LYS A 156 8.44 0.33 7.28
N LEU A 157 7.59 0.23 6.26
CA LEU A 157 6.74 1.31 5.74
C LEU A 157 5.30 0.82 5.57
N GLY A 158 4.64 0.50 6.68
CA GLY A 158 3.26 0.03 6.66
C GLY A 158 2.32 1.06 6.02
N ALA A 159 1.37 0.60 5.20
CA ALA A 159 0.38 1.47 4.53
C ALA A 159 -1.05 1.33 5.10
N GLY A 160 -1.21 0.63 6.22
CA GLY A 160 -2.50 0.35 6.85
C GLY A 160 -2.45 0.43 8.37
N GLN A 161 -3.61 0.17 8.99
CA GLN A 161 -3.73 0.02 10.45
C GLN A 161 -4.38 -1.32 10.76
N ASN A 162 -3.94 -2.00 11.82
CA ASN A 162 -4.68 -3.15 12.31
C ASN A 162 -5.97 -2.68 12.97
N ALA A 163 -7.11 -3.24 12.57
CA ALA A 163 -8.42 -2.93 13.13
C ALA A 163 -9.04 -4.15 13.81
N THR A 164 -9.85 -3.92 14.82
CA THR A 164 -10.70 -4.98 15.38
C THR A 164 -12.02 -4.98 14.62
N VAL A 165 -12.39 -6.11 14.00
CA VAL A 165 -13.59 -6.22 13.18
C VAL A 165 -14.58 -7.19 13.81
N ALA A 166 -15.84 -6.78 13.85
CA ALA A 166 -16.94 -7.70 14.14
C ALA A 166 -17.66 -8.04 12.84
N VAL A 167 -17.86 -9.33 12.59
CA VAL A 167 -18.67 -9.80 11.46
C VAL A 167 -20.06 -10.18 11.99
N ILE A 168 -20.99 -9.23 11.93
CA ILE A 168 -22.39 -9.34 12.37
C ILE A 168 -23.25 -8.42 11.52
N SER A 169 -24.54 -8.73 11.42
CA SER A 169 -25.52 -7.81 10.85
C SER A 169 -25.87 -6.74 11.89
N TYR A 170 -25.73 -5.46 11.55
CA TYR A 170 -25.95 -4.36 12.50
C TYR A 170 -26.85 -3.26 11.95
N SER A 171 -28.10 -3.24 12.43
CA SER A 171 -29.10 -2.18 12.22
C SER A 171 -29.35 -1.78 10.76
N GLY A 172 -28.99 -2.62 9.77
CA GLY A 172 -29.24 -2.39 8.35
C GLY A 172 -28.34 -1.33 7.68
N TYR A 173 -27.49 -0.65 8.45
CA TYR A 173 -26.52 0.34 7.93
C TYR A 173 -25.22 -0.30 7.40
N ASP A 174 -25.15 -1.63 7.42
CA ASP A 174 -24.08 -2.46 6.89
C ASP A 174 -24.50 -3.23 5.62
N ILE A 175 -25.63 -2.87 5.02
CA ILE A 175 -26.12 -3.47 3.75
C ILE A 175 -25.24 -2.98 2.58
N GLU A 176 -25.09 -3.82 1.55
CA GLU A 176 -24.40 -3.47 0.30
C GLU A 176 -23.00 -2.86 0.48
N ASP A 177 -22.10 -3.61 1.13
CA ASP A 177 -20.70 -3.23 1.38
C ASP A 177 -20.49 -1.99 2.25
N ALA A 178 -21.55 -1.47 2.87
CA ALA A 178 -21.41 -0.46 3.91
C ALA A 178 -20.70 -1.06 5.14
N ILE A 179 -19.85 -0.24 5.76
CA ILE A 179 -19.20 -0.55 7.03
C ILE A 179 -19.66 0.43 8.08
N VAL A 180 -19.88 -0.07 9.29
CA VAL A 180 -20.22 0.74 10.47
C VAL A 180 -18.95 0.98 11.26
N MET A 181 -18.67 2.24 11.61
CA MET A 181 -17.42 2.62 12.31
C MET A 181 -17.66 3.13 13.71
N ASN A 182 -16.72 2.81 14.60
CA ASN A 182 -16.73 3.27 15.98
C ASN A 182 -16.18 4.69 16.07
N LYS A 183 -17.03 5.64 16.46
CA LYS A 183 -16.68 7.05 16.57
C LYS A 183 -15.52 7.29 17.55
N SER A 184 -15.48 6.56 18.65
CA SER A 184 -14.42 6.70 19.66
C SER A 184 -13.07 6.25 19.10
N SER A 185 -13.02 5.19 18.29
CA SER A 185 -11.81 4.78 17.58
C SER A 185 -11.33 5.87 16.61
N LEU A 186 -12.25 6.48 15.85
CA LEU A 186 -11.95 7.60 14.94
C LEU A 186 -11.42 8.84 15.69
N ASP A 187 -12.05 9.18 16.81
CA ASP A 187 -11.64 10.30 17.66
C ASP A 187 -10.23 10.09 18.23
N ARG A 188 -9.88 8.85 18.60
CA ARG A 188 -8.55 8.42 19.05
C ARG A 188 -7.51 8.35 17.91
N GLY A 189 -7.90 8.52 16.65
CA GLY A 189 -6.98 8.63 15.52
C GLY A 189 -6.96 7.43 14.56
N PHE A 190 -7.90 6.48 14.70
CA PHE A 190 -8.07 5.41 13.71
C PHE A 190 -8.38 5.99 12.32
N GLY A 191 -7.68 5.49 11.31
CA GLY A 191 -7.81 5.91 9.90
C GLY A 191 -7.38 7.34 9.60
N ARG A 192 -6.87 8.13 10.55
CA ARG A 192 -6.56 9.54 10.33
C ARG A 192 -5.38 9.71 9.36
N CYS A 193 -5.57 10.57 8.37
CA CYS A 193 -4.56 10.84 7.34
C CYS A 193 -4.19 12.32 7.26
N ILE A 194 -2.95 12.58 6.85
CA ILE A 194 -2.46 13.88 6.43
C ILE A 194 -2.51 13.90 4.91
N VAL A 195 -3.33 14.79 4.37
CA VAL A 195 -3.43 14.99 2.93
C VAL A 195 -2.48 16.11 2.54
N MET A 196 -1.56 15.81 1.64
CA MET A 196 -0.61 16.80 1.11
C MET A 196 -0.96 17.15 -0.32
N LYS A 197 -1.30 18.42 -0.54
CA LYS A 197 -1.64 18.98 -1.84
C LYS A 197 -0.57 19.97 -2.27
N LYS A 198 0.03 19.70 -3.44
CA LYS A 198 0.97 20.63 -4.07
C LYS A 198 0.19 21.67 -4.88
N SER A 199 0.54 22.93 -4.70
CA SER A 199 0.10 24.04 -5.56
C SER A 199 1.34 24.75 -6.08
N SER A 200 1.42 25.03 -7.38
CA SER A 200 2.59 25.69 -7.96
C SER A 200 2.20 26.80 -8.92
N ASN A 201 3.01 27.85 -8.94
CA ASN A 201 2.91 28.95 -9.89
C ASN A 201 4.28 29.26 -10.46
N VAL A 202 4.30 29.77 -11.68
CA VAL A 202 5.53 30.19 -12.36
C VAL A 202 5.40 31.68 -12.63
N ILE A 203 6.43 32.42 -12.28
CA ILE A 203 6.64 33.82 -12.62
C ILE A 203 7.20 33.84 -14.04
N GLN A 204 6.31 34.08 -15.00
CA GLN A 204 6.64 33.94 -16.41
C GLN A 204 7.39 35.16 -16.93
N LYS A 205 8.47 34.92 -17.68
CA LYS A 205 9.06 35.91 -18.59
C LYS A 205 8.50 35.70 -19.99
N TYR A 206 8.00 36.77 -20.59
CA TYR A 206 7.38 36.75 -21.91
C TYR A 206 8.38 37.16 -23.00
N GLU A 207 8.08 36.84 -24.26
CA GLU A 207 8.96 37.10 -25.42
C GLU A 207 9.26 38.59 -25.63
N ASN A 208 8.32 39.46 -25.25
CA ASN A 208 8.48 40.91 -25.32
C ASN A 208 9.35 41.48 -24.19
N GLY A 209 9.92 40.65 -23.31
CA GLY A 209 10.72 41.07 -22.17
C GLY A 209 9.90 41.47 -20.94
N ALA A 210 8.57 41.51 -21.02
CA ALA A 210 7.72 41.72 -19.85
C ALA A 210 7.78 40.50 -18.94
N THR A 211 7.68 40.73 -17.63
CA THR A 211 7.74 39.68 -16.62
C THR A 211 6.58 39.81 -15.65
N ASP A 212 6.08 38.68 -15.18
CA ASP A 212 5.23 38.66 -13.99
C ASP A 212 5.96 39.29 -12.80
N ARG A 213 5.21 39.97 -11.93
CA ARG A 213 5.76 40.57 -10.71
C ARG A 213 5.00 40.10 -9.47
N ILE A 214 5.72 39.89 -8.38
CA ILE A 214 5.15 39.60 -7.06
C ILE A 214 5.12 40.92 -6.30
N LEU A 215 3.99 41.22 -5.64
CA LEU A 215 3.83 42.46 -4.88
C LEU A 215 3.65 42.17 -3.40
N ARG A 216 4.19 43.07 -2.58
CA ARG A 216 3.91 43.12 -1.15
C ARG A 216 2.39 43.14 -0.90
N PRO A 217 1.88 42.36 0.06
CA PRO A 217 0.46 42.32 0.36
C PRO A 217 -0.04 43.66 0.92
N GLN A 218 -1.25 44.04 0.55
CA GLN A 218 -1.93 45.17 1.16
C GLN A 218 -2.59 44.72 2.46
N ARG A 219 -2.13 45.24 3.61
CA ARG A 219 -2.64 44.88 4.94
C ARG A 219 -3.94 45.58 5.34
N THR A 220 -4.27 46.69 4.68
CA THR A 220 -5.44 47.53 5.00
C THR A 220 -6.26 47.83 3.75
N GLY A 221 -7.58 47.68 3.83
CA GLY A 221 -8.50 47.98 2.73
C GLY A 221 -9.22 46.74 2.17
N PRO A 222 -10.02 46.91 1.10
CA PRO A 222 -10.86 45.85 0.56
C PRO A 222 -10.03 44.65 0.08
N GLY A 223 -10.32 43.47 0.62
CA GLY A 223 -9.63 42.22 0.23
C GLY A 223 -8.32 41.93 0.96
N SER A 224 -7.91 42.78 1.91
CA SER A 224 -6.74 42.55 2.78
C SER A 224 -6.89 41.32 3.69
N GLU A 225 -8.12 40.94 4.04
CA GLU A 225 -8.42 39.73 4.82
C GLU A 225 -7.87 38.46 4.17
N LYS A 226 -7.90 38.39 2.83
CA LYS A 226 -7.42 37.23 2.05
C LYS A 226 -5.89 37.21 1.89
N MET A 227 -5.18 38.21 2.43
CA MET A 227 -3.73 38.37 2.27
C MET A 227 -3.00 38.34 3.61
N GLN A 228 -3.69 38.03 4.71
CA GLN A 228 -3.08 38.02 6.04
C GLN A 228 -1.95 36.98 6.15
N ILE A 229 -2.09 35.85 5.44
CA ILE A 229 -1.11 34.75 5.43
C ILE A 229 0.16 35.03 4.59
N LEU A 230 0.15 36.10 3.78
CA LEU A 230 1.28 36.46 2.94
C LEU A 230 2.35 37.18 3.78
N ASP A 231 3.62 36.92 3.49
CA ASP A 231 4.73 37.72 4.01
C ASP A 231 4.95 38.97 3.16
N ASP A 232 5.89 39.83 3.56
CA ASP A 232 6.21 41.10 2.89
C ASP A 232 6.72 40.93 1.44
N ASP A 233 7.14 39.72 1.08
CA ASP A 233 7.53 39.33 -0.28
C ASP A 233 6.34 38.95 -1.18
N GLY A 234 5.11 38.91 -0.64
CA GLY A 234 3.90 38.54 -1.38
C GLY A 234 3.65 37.04 -1.50
N ILE A 235 4.37 36.21 -0.73
CA ILE A 235 4.30 34.74 -0.72
C ILE A 235 3.76 34.26 0.63
N ALA A 236 2.91 33.23 0.64
CA ALA A 236 2.40 32.67 1.90
C ALA A 236 3.52 32.04 2.73
N SER A 237 3.54 32.32 4.04
CA SER A 237 4.56 31.80 4.95
C SER A 237 4.30 30.34 5.38
N PRO A 238 5.34 29.48 5.46
CA PRO A 238 5.21 28.17 6.11
C PRO A 238 4.72 28.29 7.56
N GLY A 239 3.77 27.45 7.96
CA GLY A 239 3.16 27.44 9.29
C GLY A 239 1.83 28.19 9.39
N GLU A 240 1.50 29.04 8.43
CA GLU A 240 0.24 29.79 8.42
C GLU A 240 -0.98 28.89 8.18
N ILE A 241 -2.07 29.18 8.89
CA ILE A 241 -3.36 28.51 8.73
C ILE A 241 -4.10 29.15 7.55
N ILE A 242 -4.41 28.34 6.55
CA ILE A 242 -5.02 28.75 5.28
C ILE A 242 -6.52 28.46 5.33
N ARG A 243 -7.33 29.44 4.92
CA ARG A 243 -8.76 29.30 4.70
C ARG A 243 -9.09 29.25 3.21
N PRO A 244 -10.25 28.69 2.84
CA PRO A 244 -10.75 28.79 1.48
C PRO A 244 -10.72 30.24 0.98
N ASN A 245 -10.19 30.46 -0.22
CA ASN A 245 -10.02 31.76 -0.88
C ASN A 245 -8.89 32.66 -0.38
N ASP A 246 -8.08 32.24 0.59
CA ASP A 246 -6.86 32.96 0.95
C ASP A 246 -5.86 32.98 -0.23
N SER A 247 -5.10 34.06 -0.33
CA SER A 247 -4.11 34.26 -1.39
C SER A 247 -2.80 33.58 -0.98
N LEU A 248 -2.35 32.60 -1.75
CA LEU A 248 -1.05 31.94 -1.58
C LEU A 248 0.10 32.76 -2.18
N LEU A 249 -0.21 33.48 -3.27
CA LEU A 249 0.75 34.32 -4.00
C LEU A 249 0.05 35.56 -4.52
N ASN A 250 0.58 36.73 -4.17
CA ASN A 250 0.12 38.01 -4.69
C ASN A 250 0.91 38.40 -5.95
N LYS A 251 0.41 37.97 -7.11
CA LYS A 251 1.04 38.17 -8.42
C LYS A 251 0.23 39.08 -9.32
N GLU A 252 0.93 39.86 -10.13
CA GLU A 252 0.39 40.57 -11.29
C GLU A 252 1.04 40.11 -12.59
N VAL A 253 0.23 40.11 -13.66
CA VAL A 253 0.61 39.69 -15.01
C VAL A 253 0.55 40.92 -15.92
N PRO A 254 1.51 41.13 -16.83
CA PRO A 254 1.39 42.18 -17.84
C PRO A 254 0.18 41.93 -18.76
N ILE A 255 -0.52 43.01 -19.12
CA ILE A 255 -1.67 42.97 -20.05
C ILE A 255 -1.19 42.66 -21.48
N HIS A 256 -0.07 43.26 -21.88
CA HIS A 256 0.55 43.06 -23.18
C HIS A 256 1.75 42.13 -23.07
N THR A 257 1.61 40.92 -23.58
CA THR A 257 2.65 39.86 -23.54
C THR A 257 3.33 39.62 -24.89
N ARG A 258 2.89 40.30 -25.95
CA ARG A 258 3.39 40.19 -27.32
C ARG A 258 3.54 41.58 -27.95
N GLY A 259 4.48 41.73 -28.88
CA GLY A 259 4.72 42.98 -29.61
C GLY A 259 6.04 43.66 -29.23
N THR A 260 6.02 44.98 -29.09
CA THR A 260 7.20 45.81 -28.80
C THR A 260 7.97 45.31 -27.58
N ARG A 261 9.30 45.17 -27.71
CA ARG A 261 10.18 44.82 -26.58
C ARG A 261 10.11 45.92 -25.53
N VAL A 262 9.82 45.53 -24.30
CA VAL A 262 9.72 46.42 -23.15
C VAL A 262 10.70 45.96 -22.07
N SER A 263 11.32 46.92 -21.40
CA SER A 263 12.11 46.63 -20.19
C SER A 263 11.16 46.56 -19.00
N SER A 264 11.24 45.50 -18.20
CA SER A 264 10.34 45.26 -17.05
C SER A 264 10.29 46.43 -16.07
N ASP A 265 11.41 47.13 -15.86
CA ASP A 265 11.52 48.24 -14.89
C ASP A 265 10.89 49.56 -15.36
N SER A 266 10.38 49.61 -16.60
CA SER A 266 9.85 50.84 -17.24
C SER A 266 8.34 50.81 -17.51
N LEU A 267 7.66 49.73 -17.13
CA LEU A 267 6.21 49.61 -17.32
C LEU A 267 5.44 50.29 -16.18
N PRO A 268 4.44 51.14 -16.49
CA PRO A 268 3.58 51.70 -15.46
C PRO A 268 2.68 50.62 -14.84
N ASP A 269 2.20 50.85 -13.61
CA ASP A 269 1.31 49.92 -12.91
C ASP A 269 0.01 49.62 -13.69
N SER A 270 -0.46 50.55 -14.52
CA SER A 270 -1.62 50.36 -15.40
C SER A 270 -1.41 49.31 -16.49
N ALA A 271 -0.18 48.91 -16.77
CA ALA A 271 0.15 47.85 -17.72
C ALA A 271 0.00 46.44 -17.13
N TYR A 272 -0.31 46.32 -15.85
CA TYR A 272 -0.46 45.07 -15.12
C TYR A 272 -1.90 44.81 -14.69
N LYS A 273 -2.27 43.53 -14.62
CA LYS A 273 -3.54 43.08 -14.04
C LYS A 273 -3.31 42.08 -12.91
N PRO A 274 -4.14 42.08 -11.85
CA PRO A 274 -4.02 41.13 -10.75
C PRO A 274 -4.32 39.71 -11.22
N ALA A 275 -3.45 38.76 -10.88
CA ALA A 275 -3.66 37.32 -11.06
C ALA A 275 -3.14 36.55 -9.85
N ARG A 276 -3.74 36.88 -8.71
CA ARG A 276 -3.47 36.25 -7.42
C ARG A 276 -3.77 34.75 -7.51
N GLN A 277 -2.92 33.95 -6.87
CA GLN A 277 -3.19 32.53 -6.70
C GLN A 277 -3.96 32.33 -5.40
N SER A 278 -5.26 32.10 -5.50
CA SER A 278 -6.09 31.76 -4.32
C SER A 278 -6.08 30.27 -4.04
N TYR A 279 -6.12 29.91 -2.76
CA TYR A 279 -6.29 28.55 -2.31
C TYR A 279 -7.72 28.07 -2.55
N LYS A 280 -7.84 26.94 -3.25
CA LYS A 280 -9.08 26.18 -3.45
C LYS A 280 -8.99 24.87 -2.68
N GLY A 281 -9.50 24.90 -1.46
CA GLY A 281 -9.57 23.75 -0.54
C GLY A 281 -10.98 23.53 0.01
N PRO A 282 -11.17 22.41 0.72
CA PRO A 282 -12.45 22.09 1.36
C PRO A 282 -12.83 23.16 2.40
N GLU A 283 -14.12 23.46 2.48
CA GLU A 283 -14.65 24.38 3.50
C GLU A 283 -14.74 23.66 4.85
N GLY A 284 -14.30 24.32 5.93
CA GLY A 284 -14.38 23.79 7.30
C GLY A 284 -13.14 23.05 7.81
N GLU A 285 -12.22 22.64 6.93
CA GLU A 285 -10.97 21.99 7.36
C GLU A 285 -9.83 23.01 7.55
N SER A 286 -9.11 22.89 8.66
CA SER A 286 -7.92 23.71 8.91
C SER A 286 -6.75 23.21 8.07
N CYS A 287 -6.39 23.98 7.05
CA CYS A 287 -5.25 23.71 6.18
C CYS A 287 -4.04 24.53 6.64
N VAL A 288 -2.82 24.03 6.45
CA VAL A 288 -1.59 24.71 6.83
C VAL A 288 -0.60 24.68 5.68
N VAL A 289 0.12 25.79 5.46
CA VAL A 289 1.28 25.80 4.56
C VAL A 289 2.40 24.99 5.21
N ASP A 290 2.70 23.81 4.68
CA ASP A 290 3.76 22.95 5.23
C ASP A 290 5.14 23.45 4.79
N ARG A 291 5.31 23.68 3.49
CA ARG A 291 6.57 24.12 2.90
C ARG A 291 6.33 25.02 1.70
N VAL A 292 7.22 25.99 1.53
CA VAL A 292 7.32 26.80 0.32
C VAL A 292 8.70 26.61 -0.28
N SER A 293 8.74 26.29 -1.58
CA SER A 293 9.96 26.07 -2.34
C SER A 293 10.02 27.01 -3.52
N LEU A 294 11.11 27.77 -3.60
CA LEU A 294 11.47 28.61 -4.73
C LEU A 294 12.49 27.83 -5.58
N SER A 295 12.20 27.67 -6.86
CA SER A 295 13.07 26.95 -7.79
C SER A 295 13.09 27.65 -9.14
N THR A 296 14.22 27.60 -9.83
CA THR A 296 14.31 28.10 -11.21
C THR A 296 14.02 26.97 -12.18
N ASP A 297 13.08 27.18 -13.10
CA ASP A 297 12.79 26.22 -14.17
C ASP A 297 13.91 26.23 -15.24
N ARG A 298 13.92 25.24 -16.13
CA ARG A 298 14.89 25.12 -17.25
C ARG A 298 14.95 26.39 -18.12
N ASN A 299 13.87 27.14 -18.18
CA ASN A 299 13.75 28.39 -18.92
C ASN A 299 14.22 29.64 -18.14
N GLY A 300 14.80 29.49 -16.95
CA GLY A 300 15.25 30.63 -16.14
C GLY A 300 14.13 31.41 -15.45
N ASN A 301 12.91 30.86 -15.43
CA ASN A 301 11.74 31.44 -14.76
C ASN A 301 11.67 30.99 -13.30
N LEU A 302 11.28 31.89 -12.39
CA LEU A 302 11.08 31.57 -10.98
C LEU A 302 9.78 30.78 -10.81
N SER A 303 9.84 29.60 -10.20
CA SER A 303 8.71 28.76 -9.84
C SER A 303 8.56 28.70 -8.32
N VAL A 304 7.38 29.12 -7.85
CA VAL A 304 6.97 29.08 -6.45
C VAL A 304 6.07 27.86 -6.25
N LYS A 305 6.45 26.97 -5.35
CA LYS A 305 5.73 25.73 -5.04
C LYS A 305 5.33 25.73 -3.58
N PHE A 306 4.03 25.62 -3.32
CA PHE A 306 3.44 25.48 -2.00
C PHE A 306 3.08 24.01 -1.78
N LEU A 307 3.54 23.46 -0.67
CA LEU A 307 3.05 22.20 -0.13
C LEU A 307 2.07 22.55 0.99
N ILE A 308 0.80 22.21 0.80
CA ILE A 308 -0.27 22.48 1.77
C ILE A 308 -0.68 21.14 2.36
N ARG A 309 -0.79 21.09 3.69
CA ARG A 309 -1.27 19.90 4.39
C ARG A 309 -2.52 20.19 5.18
N HIS A 310 -3.42 19.22 5.24
CA HIS A 310 -4.51 19.21 6.23
C HIS A 310 -4.62 17.80 6.82
N THR A 311 -5.14 17.73 8.04
CA THR A 311 -5.39 16.44 8.70
C THR A 311 -6.86 16.10 8.52
N ARG A 312 -7.12 15.02 7.80
CA ARG A 312 -8.47 14.53 7.52
C ARG A 312 -8.78 13.33 8.41
N ARG A 313 -9.97 13.35 9.02
CA ARG A 313 -10.53 12.21 9.74
C ARG A 313 -11.38 11.38 8.78
N PRO A 314 -11.57 10.07 9.01
CA PRO A 314 -12.57 9.32 8.26
C PRO A 314 -13.96 9.91 8.45
N GLU A 315 -14.68 10.07 7.35
CA GLU A 315 -16.04 10.60 7.28
C GLU A 315 -16.98 9.63 6.53
N LEU A 316 -18.27 9.92 6.60
CA LEU A 316 -19.28 9.15 5.86
C LEU A 316 -19.00 9.24 4.36
N GLY A 317 -19.07 8.09 3.67
CA GLY A 317 -18.73 8.00 2.25
C GLY A 317 -17.26 7.67 1.95
N ASP A 318 -16.36 7.77 2.93
CA ASP A 318 -14.97 7.35 2.74
C ASP A 318 -14.88 5.84 2.51
N LYS A 319 -13.92 5.44 1.67
CA LYS A 319 -13.72 4.04 1.27
C LYS A 319 -12.61 3.38 2.06
N PHE A 320 -12.86 2.13 2.44
CA PHE A 320 -11.90 1.28 3.12
C PHE A 320 -11.82 -0.05 2.39
N SER A 321 -10.67 -0.70 2.45
CA SER A 321 -10.48 -2.03 1.87
C SER A 321 -9.76 -2.93 2.85
N SER A 322 -10.00 -4.23 2.79
CA SER A 322 -9.05 -5.21 3.31
C SER A 322 -8.04 -5.60 2.23
N ARG A 323 -7.06 -6.44 2.57
CA ARG A 323 -6.10 -7.03 1.63
C ARG A 323 -6.71 -8.02 0.64
N HIS A 324 -7.95 -8.42 0.87
CA HIS A 324 -8.65 -9.46 0.11
C HIS A 324 -9.61 -8.91 -0.95
N GLY A 325 -9.38 -7.68 -1.42
CA GLY A 325 -10.22 -7.04 -2.43
C GLY A 325 -11.67 -6.80 -2.00
N GLN A 326 -11.92 -6.73 -0.68
CA GLN A 326 -13.22 -6.38 -0.12
C GLN A 326 -13.20 -4.91 0.28
N LYS A 327 -13.79 -4.09 -0.60
CA LYS A 327 -13.97 -2.66 -0.41
C LYS A 327 -15.30 -2.43 0.30
N GLY A 328 -15.34 -1.41 1.15
CA GLY A 328 -16.55 -0.96 1.80
C GLY A 328 -16.54 0.55 2.01
N VAL A 329 -17.74 1.12 2.04
CA VAL A 329 -17.95 2.57 2.23
C VAL A 329 -18.38 2.79 3.68
N CYS A 330 -17.82 3.80 4.36
CA CYS A 330 -18.28 4.20 5.67
C CYS A 330 -19.75 4.64 5.59
N GLY A 331 -20.67 3.77 6.03
CA GLY A 331 -22.12 4.00 5.92
C GLY A 331 -22.65 4.82 7.08
N ILE A 332 -22.19 4.52 8.31
CA ILE A 332 -22.55 5.26 9.51
C ILE A 332 -21.41 5.20 10.55
N ILE A 333 -21.28 6.28 11.32
CA ILE A 333 -20.37 6.40 12.46
C ILE A 333 -21.23 6.44 13.73
N ILE A 334 -21.02 5.47 14.63
CA ILE A 334 -21.84 5.30 15.84
C ILE A 334 -20.97 5.48 17.08
N GLN A 335 -21.54 5.98 18.17
CA GLN A 335 -20.85 6.14 19.44
C GLN A 335 -20.45 4.79 20.05
N GLN A 336 -19.40 4.80 20.90
CA GLN A 336 -18.85 3.56 21.46
C GLN A 336 -19.84 2.86 22.41
N GLU A 337 -20.66 3.63 23.13
CA GLU A 337 -21.67 3.13 24.06
C GLU A 337 -22.73 2.27 23.38
N ASP A 338 -23.07 2.56 22.13
CA ASP A 338 -24.05 1.80 21.37
C ASP A 338 -23.42 0.60 20.64
N PHE A 339 -22.09 0.61 20.47
CA PHE A 339 -21.36 -0.45 19.78
C PHE A 339 -21.38 -1.77 20.58
N PRO A 340 -21.40 -2.93 19.89
CA PRO A 340 -21.29 -4.22 20.56
C PRO A 340 -19.93 -4.40 21.24
N PHE A 341 -19.91 -5.15 22.34
CA PHE A 341 -18.68 -5.42 23.09
C PHE A 341 -18.62 -6.87 23.57
N SER A 342 -17.40 -7.39 23.77
CA SER A 342 -17.17 -8.74 24.29
C SER A 342 -17.27 -8.80 25.81
N GLU A 343 -17.35 -10.01 26.37
CA GLU A 343 -17.22 -10.25 27.83
C GLU A 343 -15.93 -9.66 28.44
N ARG A 344 -14.89 -9.51 27.61
CA ARG A 344 -13.58 -8.94 28.02
C ARG A 344 -13.53 -7.42 27.85
N GLY A 345 -14.65 -6.78 27.49
CA GLY A 345 -14.74 -5.34 27.24
C GLY A 345 -14.13 -4.89 25.91
N ILE A 346 -13.87 -5.82 24.98
CA ILE A 346 -13.31 -5.48 23.66
C ILE A 346 -14.45 -4.95 22.80
N CYS A 347 -14.32 -3.69 22.37
CA CYS A 347 -15.21 -3.04 21.43
C CYS A 347 -14.51 -2.99 20.05
N PRO A 348 -15.16 -3.42 18.95
CA PRO A 348 -14.55 -3.39 17.63
C PRO A 348 -14.42 -1.95 17.10
N ASP A 349 -13.50 -1.78 16.16
CA ASP A 349 -13.29 -0.51 15.44
C ASP A 349 -14.27 -0.35 14.28
N LEU A 350 -14.63 -1.46 13.64
CA LEU A 350 -15.59 -1.49 12.55
C LEU A 350 -16.41 -2.79 12.52
N ILE A 351 -17.63 -2.71 12.00
CA ILE A 351 -18.51 -3.86 11.77
C ILE A 351 -18.65 -4.08 10.27
N MET A 352 -18.59 -5.35 9.87
CA MET A 352 -18.82 -5.77 8.49
C MET A 352 -19.97 -6.78 8.42
N ASN A 353 -20.77 -6.66 7.39
CA ASN A 353 -21.89 -7.55 7.17
C ASN A 353 -21.43 -8.98 6.80
N PRO A 354 -21.97 -10.02 7.45
CA PRO A 354 -21.65 -11.42 7.16
C PRO A 354 -21.98 -11.83 5.73
N HIS A 355 -22.99 -11.25 5.08
CA HIS A 355 -23.41 -11.63 3.72
C HIS A 355 -22.32 -11.41 2.66
N GLY A 356 -21.34 -10.55 2.94
CA GLY A 356 -20.20 -10.30 2.04
C GLY A 356 -19.18 -11.44 1.96
N PHE A 357 -19.19 -12.41 2.89
CA PHE A 357 -18.22 -13.51 2.91
C PHE A 357 -18.64 -14.71 2.03
N PRO A 358 -19.86 -15.28 2.16
CA PRO A 358 -20.27 -16.43 1.35
C PRO A 358 -20.35 -16.11 -0.15
N SER A 359 -20.87 -14.93 -0.49
CA SER A 359 -21.06 -14.50 -1.88
C SER A 359 -19.73 -14.26 -2.63
N ARG A 360 -18.67 -13.88 -1.91
CA ARG A 360 -17.37 -13.54 -2.49
C ARG A 360 -16.32 -14.63 -2.36
N MET A 361 -16.60 -15.64 -1.55
CA MET A 361 -15.71 -16.77 -1.29
C MET A 361 -14.27 -16.32 -0.90
N THR A 362 -14.16 -15.24 -0.11
CA THR A 362 -12.87 -14.71 0.38
C THR A 362 -12.47 -15.44 1.67
N VAL A 363 -12.11 -16.72 1.55
CA VAL A 363 -11.75 -17.57 2.70
C VAL A 363 -10.42 -17.13 3.32
N GLY A 364 -9.47 -16.65 2.51
CA GLY A 364 -8.20 -16.11 3.01
C GLY A 364 -8.40 -15.00 4.04
N LYS A 365 -9.44 -14.17 3.90
CA LYS A 365 -9.77 -13.14 4.89
C LYS A 365 -10.17 -13.75 6.24
N MET A 366 -10.92 -14.85 6.25
CA MET A 366 -11.29 -15.52 7.50
C MET A 366 -10.07 -16.14 8.17
N ILE A 367 -9.12 -16.67 7.40
CA ILE A 367 -7.86 -17.21 7.93
C ILE A 367 -6.97 -16.08 8.47
N GLU A 368 -6.82 -14.98 7.73
CA GLU A 368 -6.10 -13.78 8.16
C GLU A 368 -6.59 -13.32 9.54
N LEU A 369 -7.90 -13.30 9.68
CA LEU A 369 -8.56 -12.88 10.89
C LEU A 369 -8.32 -13.79 12.10
N LEU A 370 -8.38 -15.11 11.89
CA LEU A 370 -8.06 -16.09 12.92
C LEU A 370 -6.60 -15.98 13.33
N GLY A 371 -5.70 -15.89 12.35
CA GLY A 371 -4.26 -15.74 12.57
C GLY A 371 -3.90 -14.42 13.26
N GLY A 372 -4.58 -13.32 12.91
CA GLY A 372 -4.41 -12.02 13.58
C GLY A 372 -4.82 -12.07 15.06
N LYS A 373 -5.94 -12.74 15.37
CA LYS A 373 -6.37 -12.97 16.76
C LYS A 373 -5.41 -13.88 17.52
N ALA A 374 -4.99 -14.98 16.91
CA ALA A 374 -4.02 -15.90 17.49
C ALA A 374 -2.68 -15.19 17.77
N GLY A 375 -2.19 -14.38 16.82
CA GLY A 375 -0.92 -13.67 16.94
C GLY A 375 -0.89 -12.66 18.06
N VAL A 376 -1.98 -11.89 18.23
CA VAL A 376 -2.13 -10.99 19.39
C VAL A 376 -2.19 -11.77 20.70
N SER A 377 -2.84 -12.94 20.71
CA SER A 377 -3.02 -13.74 21.92
C SER A 377 -1.72 -14.37 22.41
N CYS A 378 -0.84 -14.80 21.50
CA CYS A 378 0.42 -15.46 21.84
C CYS A 378 1.67 -14.57 21.66
N GLY A 379 1.50 -13.32 21.22
CA GLY A 379 2.60 -12.35 21.10
C GLY A 379 3.57 -12.63 19.94
N ARG A 380 3.16 -13.36 18.90
CA ARG A 380 3.98 -13.60 17.69
C ARG A 380 3.25 -13.14 16.43
N PHE A 381 4.02 -12.74 15.44
CA PHE A 381 3.51 -12.59 14.08
C PHE A 381 3.28 -13.98 13.49
N HIS A 382 2.11 -14.16 12.87
CA HIS A 382 1.83 -15.35 12.07
C HIS A 382 2.18 -15.09 10.61
N TYR A 383 2.48 -16.16 9.89
CA TYR A 383 2.81 -16.07 8.46
C TYR A 383 1.67 -16.65 7.62
N GLY A 384 1.40 -16.03 6.48
CA GLY A 384 0.40 -16.48 5.51
C GLY A 384 0.87 -16.36 4.07
N SER A 385 2.13 -16.71 3.79
CA SER A 385 2.67 -16.66 2.42
C SER A 385 1.93 -17.66 1.51
N ALA A 386 1.81 -17.36 0.22
CA ALA A 386 1.13 -18.23 -0.73
C ALA A 386 1.78 -19.61 -0.78
N PHE A 387 1.00 -20.68 -0.64
CA PHE A 387 1.51 -22.06 -0.66
C PHE A 387 2.63 -22.35 0.37
N GLY A 388 2.78 -21.51 1.40
CA GLY A 388 3.91 -21.61 2.34
C GLY A 388 3.73 -22.67 3.43
N GLU A 389 2.59 -23.37 3.47
CA GLU A 389 2.28 -24.32 4.54
C GLU A 389 3.23 -25.53 4.58
N PRO A 390 3.69 -26.09 3.44
CA PRO A 390 4.70 -27.16 3.43
C PRO A 390 6.11 -26.66 3.80
N SER A 391 6.46 -25.44 3.38
CA SER A 391 7.78 -24.82 3.60
C SER A 391 7.92 -24.12 4.96
N GLY A 392 6.85 -24.04 5.76
CA GLY A 392 6.83 -23.34 7.04
C GLY A 392 6.82 -21.80 6.89
N HIS A 393 6.43 -21.30 5.72
CA HIS A 393 6.24 -19.89 5.41
C HIS A 393 4.78 -19.43 5.49
N ALA A 394 3.87 -20.34 5.87
CA ALA A 394 2.51 -20.06 6.28
C ALA A 394 2.08 -20.98 7.43
N ASP A 395 1.38 -20.43 8.44
CA ASP A 395 0.78 -21.23 9.49
C ASP A 395 -0.48 -21.93 8.98
N LYS A 396 -0.68 -23.19 9.37
CA LYS A 396 -1.91 -23.93 9.06
C LYS A 396 -3.08 -23.48 9.95
N VAL A 397 -4.31 -23.62 9.45
CA VAL A 397 -5.52 -23.23 10.18
C VAL A 397 -5.66 -24.02 11.49
N GLU A 398 -5.27 -25.29 11.50
CA GLU A 398 -5.29 -26.15 12.68
C GLU A 398 -4.35 -25.60 13.77
N THR A 399 -3.13 -25.22 13.41
CA THR A 399 -2.14 -24.64 14.34
C THR A 399 -2.60 -23.29 14.90
N ILE A 400 -3.24 -22.47 14.06
CA ILE A 400 -3.87 -21.21 14.51
C ILE A 400 -5.00 -21.50 15.51
N SER A 401 -5.84 -22.49 15.21
CA SER A 401 -6.98 -22.89 16.05
C SER A 401 -6.53 -23.43 17.40
N GLU A 402 -5.51 -24.29 17.43
CA GLU A 402 -4.88 -24.78 18.66
C GLU A 402 -4.30 -23.64 19.51
N THR A 403 -3.68 -22.66 18.86
CA THR A 403 -3.16 -21.46 19.52
C THR A 403 -4.28 -20.67 20.20
N LEU A 404 -5.43 -20.49 19.53
CA LEU A 404 -6.59 -19.82 20.12
C LEU A 404 -7.14 -20.56 21.34
N VAL A 405 -7.32 -21.89 21.23
CA VAL A 405 -7.81 -22.73 22.33
C VAL A 405 -6.88 -22.64 23.54
N LYS A 406 -5.55 -22.69 23.31
CA LYS A 406 -4.54 -22.56 24.38
C LYS A 406 -4.66 -21.25 25.16
N HIS A 407 -5.15 -20.18 24.54
CA HIS A 407 -5.32 -18.87 25.18
C HIS A 407 -6.77 -18.58 25.60
N GLY A 408 -7.60 -19.63 25.70
CA GLY A 408 -8.97 -19.53 26.18
C GLY A 408 -9.92 -18.83 25.21
N PHE A 409 -9.64 -18.89 23.90
CA PHE A 409 -10.55 -18.45 22.85
C PHE A 409 -11.17 -19.66 22.12
N CYS A 410 -12.31 -19.44 21.45
CA CYS A 410 -12.89 -20.48 20.63
C CYS A 410 -11.99 -20.79 19.42
N TYR A 411 -11.85 -22.08 19.08
CA TYR A 411 -11.04 -22.56 17.95
C TYR A 411 -11.44 -21.92 16.61
N ASN A 412 -12.73 -21.59 16.44
CA ASN A 412 -13.27 -20.94 15.24
C ASN A 412 -13.26 -19.41 15.31
N GLY A 413 -12.63 -18.81 16.33
CA GLY A 413 -12.50 -17.36 16.50
C GLY A 413 -13.75 -16.62 16.95
N LYS A 414 -14.90 -17.29 17.12
CA LYS A 414 -16.14 -16.66 17.61
C LYS A 414 -16.02 -16.33 19.10
N ASP A 415 -16.47 -15.14 19.50
CA ASP A 415 -16.73 -14.82 20.92
C ASP A 415 -18.16 -14.31 21.09
N PHE A 416 -18.66 -14.36 22.32
CA PHE A 416 -19.94 -13.76 22.68
C PHE A 416 -19.85 -12.23 22.69
N ILE A 417 -20.78 -11.55 22.00
CA ILE A 417 -21.02 -10.11 22.17
C ILE A 417 -22.31 -9.82 22.90
N TYR A 418 -22.30 -8.67 23.56
CA TYR A 418 -23.47 -7.99 24.06
C TYR A 418 -23.77 -6.78 23.20
N SER A 419 -25.06 -6.48 23.04
CA SER A 419 -25.52 -5.25 22.39
C SER A 419 -25.30 -4.05 23.32
N GLY A 420 -24.83 -2.93 22.77
CA GLY A 420 -24.73 -1.67 23.50
C GLY A 420 -26.09 -1.02 23.79
N PHE A 421 -27.10 -1.27 22.93
CA PHE A 421 -28.44 -0.69 23.07
C PHE A 421 -29.30 -1.32 24.16
N SER A 422 -29.25 -2.65 24.29
CA SER A 422 -29.96 -3.35 25.35
C SER A 422 -29.05 -4.44 25.91
N ALA A 423 -28.73 -4.34 27.20
CA ALA A 423 -27.85 -5.29 27.89
C ALA A 423 -28.42 -6.72 28.01
N TYR A 424 -29.53 -7.04 27.33
CA TYR A 424 -30.38 -8.19 27.60
C TYR A 424 -30.36 -9.31 26.56
N TYR A 425 -29.77 -9.12 25.37
CA TYR A 425 -29.72 -10.17 24.35
C TYR A 425 -28.28 -10.49 23.95
N PRO A 426 -27.70 -11.61 24.44
CA PRO A 426 -26.53 -12.18 23.81
C PRO A 426 -26.94 -12.62 22.40
N SER A 427 -26.39 -11.98 21.37
CA SER A 427 -26.55 -12.47 20.00
C SER A 427 -25.79 -13.78 19.88
N PRO A 428 -26.42 -14.89 19.45
CA PRO A 428 -25.68 -16.12 19.22
C PRO A 428 -24.72 -15.92 18.05
N SER A 429 -23.44 -15.87 18.39
CA SER A 429 -22.27 -16.09 17.54
C SER A 429 -21.87 -15.02 16.51
N PRO A 430 -21.43 -13.84 16.97
CA PRO A 430 -20.50 -12.97 16.24
C PRO A 430 -19.17 -13.66 16.00
N LEU A 431 -18.59 -13.39 14.85
CA LEU A 431 -17.20 -13.71 14.59
C LEU A 431 -16.38 -12.45 14.99
N PHE A 432 -15.62 -12.56 16.08
CA PHE A 432 -14.72 -11.49 16.54
C PHE A 432 -13.35 -11.70 15.95
N LEU A 433 -12.94 -10.77 15.12
CA LEU A 433 -11.83 -11.04 14.25
C LEU A 433 -11.10 -9.73 13.95
N LYS A 434 -9.83 -9.66 14.31
CA LYS A 434 -9.00 -8.47 14.08
C LYS A 434 -8.56 -8.44 12.61
N VAL A 435 -9.15 -7.58 11.76
CA VAL A 435 -8.70 -7.36 10.36
C VAL A 435 -7.86 -6.11 10.30
N GLU A 436 -6.78 -6.17 9.53
CA GLU A 436 -6.14 -4.97 9.02
C GLU A 436 -7.07 -4.12 8.14
N ALA A 437 -7.32 -2.87 8.55
CA ALA A 437 -7.99 -1.88 7.73
C ALA A 437 -6.95 -1.15 6.88
N TYR A 438 -7.06 -1.30 5.55
CA TYR A 438 -6.41 -0.40 4.62
C TYR A 438 -7.32 0.81 4.44
N CYS A 439 -6.87 1.96 4.95
CA CYS A 439 -7.54 3.22 4.73
C CYS A 439 -7.21 3.69 3.31
N SER A 440 -8.21 3.65 2.44
CA SER A 440 -8.11 4.01 1.03
C SER A 440 -9.01 5.21 0.81
N TYR A 441 -8.58 6.39 1.27
CA TYR A 441 -9.27 7.61 0.90
C TYR A 441 -9.35 7.70 -0.62
N GLN A 442 -10.58 7.73 -1.12
CA GLN A 442 -10.90 8.17 -2.47
C GLN A 442 -11.84 9.34 -2.29
N ASP A 443 -11.39 10.52 -2.69
CA ASP A 443 -12.32 11.56 -3.09
C ASP A 443 -12.93 11.13 -4.42
N THR A 444 -14.26 11.08 -4.46
CA THR A 444 -15.03 10.99 -5.72
C THR A 444 -14.85 12.23 -6.57
#